data_AF-A0A392MPJ7-F1
#
_entry.id   AF-A0A392MPJ7-F1
#
_cell.length_a   1.000
_cell.length_b   1.000
_cell.length_c   1.000
_cell.angle_alpha   90.00
_cell.angle_beta   90.00
_cell.angle_gamma   90.00
#
_symmetry.space_group_name_H-M   'P 1'
#
loop_
_entity.id
_entity.type
_entity.pdbx_description
1 polymer ?
#
loop_
_entity_poly.entity_id
_entity_poly.type
_entity_poly.pdbx_seq_one_letter_code
_entity_poly.pdbx_strand_id
1 'polypeptide(L)'
;MKSKVVSKPEDIFSYNTDTMPNQYFVLADSRVNVPFPCDCINDEFLGHTFLHELHSTDTYASIAELTFTNLTNEAWVQRDNIYAARSSIPKFAKVNVTVNCSCGNKEVSKDYGLFITYPLSSKDTLESIAKDTKL
;
A
#
# COMPACT_ATOMS: atom_id res chain seq x y z
N MET A 1 -5.70 -5.94 -3.81
CA MET A 1 -4.23 -6.00 -3.97
C MET A 1 -3.80 -7.46 -4.02
N LYS A 2 -3.20 -7.94 -5.13
CA LYS A 2 -2.61 -9.28 -5.19
C LYS A 2 -1.08 -9.15 -5.08
N SER A 3 -0.48 -9.85 -4.13
CA SER A 3 0.97 -9.88 -3.88
C SER A 3 1.45 -11.33 -3.90
N LYS A 4 2.69 -11.58 -4.31
CA LYS A 4 3.28 -12.94 -4.22
C LYS A 4 3.46 -13.42 -2.77
N VAL A 5 3.40 -12.50 -1.80
CA VAL A 5 3.58 -12.77 -0.37
C VAL A 5 2.23 -13.02 0.32
N VAL A 6 1.12 -12.64 -0.31
CA VAL A 6 -0.23 -12.79 0.25
C VAL A 6 -1.04 -13.71 -0.67
N SER A 7 -1.23 -14.93 -0.20
CA SER A 7 -1.99 -15.98 -0.88
C SER A 7 -3.32 -16.30 -0.17
N LYS A 8 -3.37 -16.07 1.14
CA LYS A 8 -4.51 -16.36 2.02
C LYS A 8 -4.64 -15.31 3.12
N PRO A 9 -5.82 -15.15 3.75
CA PRO A 9 -6.04 -14.15 4.81
C PRO A 9 -5.08 -14.29 6.01
N GLU A 10 -4.63 -15.50 6.32
CA GLU A 10 -3.67 -15.76 7.40
C GLU A 10 -2.33 -15.06 7.19
N ASP A 11 -1.92 -14.85 5.93
CA ASP A 11 -0.68 -14.15 5.59
C ASP A 11 -0.75 -12.69 6.05
N ILE A 12 -1.93 -12.05 5.95
CA ILE A 12 -2.18 -10.70 6.47
C ILE A 12 -2.33 -10.75 8.00
N PHE A 13 -3.13 -11.69 8.52
CA PHE A 13 -3.42 -11.77 9.95
C PHE A 13 -2.15 -11.92 10.82
N SER A 14 -1.14 -12.64 10.32
CA SER A 14 0.13 -12.82 11.03
C SER A 14 0.87 -11.52 11.37
N TYR A 15 0.59 -10.41 10.68
CA TYR A 15 1.16 -9.07 10.93
C TYR A 15 0.22 -8.16 11.76
N ASN A 16 -0.93 -8.66 12.19
CA ASN A 16 -2.01 -7.88 12.81
C ASN A 16 -2.61 -8.54 14.06
N THR A 17 -1.90 -9.48 14.69
CA THR A 17 -2.39 -10.22 15.86
C THR A 17 -2.68 -9.33 17.07
N ASP A 18 -2.05 -8.16 17.14
CA ASP A 18 -2.24 -7.18 18.21
C ASP A 18 -3.54 -6.36 18.05
N THR A 19 -4.09 -6.27 16.82
CA THR A 19 -5.20 -5.37 16.48
C THR A 19 -6.44 -6.08 15.94
N MET A 20 -6.28 -7.30 15.39
CA MET A 20 -7.36 -8.12 14.85
C MET A 20 -7.61 -9.34 15.73
N PRO A 21 -8.87 -9.69 16.06
CA PRO A 21 -9.17 -10.87 16.86
C PRO A 21 -9.07 -12.18 16.05
N ASN A 22 -9.23 -12.13 14.72
CA ASN A 22 -9.00 -13.24 13.79
C ASN A 22 -8.90 -12.70 12.34
N GLN A 23 -8.56 -13.57 11.38
CA GLN A 23 -8.34 -13.21 9.98
C GLN A 23 -9.59 -12.73 9.20
N TYR A 24 -10.78 -12.86 9.79
CA TYR A 24 -12.05 -12.50 9.16
C TYR A 24 -12.71 -11.26 9.77
N PHE A 25 -12.09 -10.65 10.78
CA PHE A 25 -12.65 -9.52 11.49
C PHE A 25 -11.69 -8.33 11.47
N VAL A 26 -12.10 -7.28 10.76
CA VAL A 26 -11.41 -5.99 10.71
C VAL A 26 -12.34 -4.95 11.32
N LEU A 27 -11.83 -4.17 12.28
CA LEU A 27 -12.57 -3.06 12.86
C LEU A 27 -12.71 -1.94 11.82
N ALA A 28 -13.87 -1.30 11.77
CA ALA A 28 -14.03 -0.10 10.95
C ALA A 28 -13.05 0.98 11.41
N ASP A 29 -12.49 1.74 10.47
CA ASP A 29 -11.55 2.85 10.76
C ASP A 29 -10.25 2.40 11.46
N SER A 30 -9.90 1.11 11.39
CA SER A 30 -8.61 0.58 11.84
C SER A 30 -7.61 0.42 10.69
N ARG A 31 -6.32 0.37 11.02
CA ARG A 31 -5.24 0.08 10.06
C ARG A 31 -4.92 -1.41 10.08
N VAL A 32 -4.64 -1.96 8.89
CA VAL A 32 -4.21 -3.35 8.70
C VAL A 32 -2.89 -3.34 7.94
N ASN A 33 -1.86 -3.96 8.52
CA ASN A 33 -0.58 -4.18 7.88
C ASN A 33 -0.72 -5.27 6.82
N VAL A 34 -0.50 -4.93 5.56
CA VAL A 34 -0.54 -5.89 4.45
C VAL A 34 0.88 -6.10 3.95
N PRO A 35 1.48 -7.31 4.07
CA PRO A 35 2.85 -7.55 3.64
C PRO A 35 2.94 -7.61 2.10
N PHE A 36 3.98 -6.99 1.55
CA PHE A 36 4.29 -7.04 0.12
C PHE A 36 5.81 -6.98 -0.11
N PRO A 37 6.31 -7.48 -1.26
CA PRO A 37 7.74 -7.37 -1.60
C PRO A 37 8.16 -5.91 -1.67
N CYS A 38 9.42 -5.62 -1.33
CA CYS A 38 10.01 -4.32 -1.60
C CYS A 38 11.10 -4.48 -2.65
N ASP A 39 10.81 -4.05 -3.87
CA ASP A 39 11.67 -4.23 -5.04
C ASP A 39 12.46 -2.94 -5.34
N CYS A 40 13.62 -3.08 -5.98
CA CYS A 40 14.34 -1.95 -6.58
C CYS A 40 13.76 -1.70 -7.99
N ILE A 41 13.01 -0.62 -8.17
CA ILE A 41 12.34 -0.28 -9.43
C ILE A 41 13.26 0.63 -10.25
N ASN A 42 13.65 0.16 -11.44
CA ASN A 42 14.53 0.86 -12.39
C ASN A 42 15.86 1.35 -11.80
N ASP A 43 16.33 0.74 -10.70
CA ASP A 43 17.50 1.21 -9.93
C ASP A 43 17.38 2.65 -9.41
N GLU A 44 16.15 3.19 -9.32
CA GLU A 44 15.88 4.57 -8.91
C GLU A 44 15.25 4.66 -7.52
N PHE A 45 14.25 3.81 -7.23
CA PHE A 45 13.52 3.88 -5.97
C PHE A 45 13.00 2.51 -5.53
N LEU A 46 12.68 2.40 -4.24
CA LEU A 46 12.12 1.20 -3.63
C LEU A 46 10.59 1.22 -3.68
N GLY A 47 9.99 0.17 -4.21
CA GLY A 47 8.55 0.04 -4.30
C GLY A 47 8.09 -1.34 -4.75
N HIS A 48 6.79 -1.47 -4.95
CA HIS A 48 6.18 -2.65 -5.57
C HIS A 48 5.03 -2.25 -6.46
N THR A 49 5.02 -2.78 -7.68
CA THR A 49 3.95 -2.53 -8.65
C THR A 49 2.91 -3.65 -8.59
N PHE A 50 1.72 -3.31 -8.11
CA PHE A 50 0.56 -4.17 -8.12
C PHE A 50 -0.19 -4.06 -9.46
N LEU A 51 -0.86 -5.15 -9.85
CA LEU A 51 -1.85 -5.12 -10.94
C LEU A 51 -3.25 -4.95 -10.36
N HIS A 52 -3.94 -3.87 -10.74
CA HIS A 52 -5.34 -3.61 -10.41
C HIS A 52 -6.21 -3.81 -11.64
N GLU A 53 -7.31 -4.55 -11.51
CA GLU A 53 -8.28 -4.75 -12.58
C GLU A 53 -9.35 -3.67 -12.49
N LEU A 54 -9.57 -2.94 -13.58
CA LEU A 54 -10.45 -1.80 -13.57
C LEU A 54 -11.93 -2.19 -13.59
N HIS A 55 -12.68 -1.52 -12.71
CA HIS A 55 -14.13 -1.51 -12.71
C HIS A 55 -14.68 -0.30 -13.48
N SER A 56 -15.94 -0.36 -13.90
CA SER A 56 -16.56 0.66 -14.76
C SER A 56 -16.60 2.07 -14.17
N THR A 57 -16.45 2.20 -12.85
CA THR A 57 -16.50 3.48 -12.14
C THR A 57 -15.12 4.04 -11.81
N ASP A 58 -14.06 3.24 -11.97
CA ASP A 58 -12.72 3.59 -11.50
C ASP A 58 -12.16 4.83 -12.20
N THR A 59 -11.44 5.64 -11.44
CA THR A 59 -10.48 6.65 -11.89
C THR A 59 -9.14 6.39 -11.21
N TYR A 60 -8.06 6.97 -11.72
CA TYR A 60 -6.78 6.90 -11.03
C TYR A 60 -6.84 7.51 -9.63
N ALA A 61 -7.55 8.63 -9.45
CA ALA A 61 -7.85 9.18 -8.13
C ALA A 61 -8.60 8.20 -7.23
N SER A 62 -9.69 7.57 -7.69
CA SER A 62 -10.46 6.64 -6.85
C SER A 62 -9.67 5.37 -6.50
N ILE A 63 -8.83 4.89 -7.42
CA ILE A 63 -7.93 3.76 -7.16
C ILE A 63 -6.94 4.14 -6.07
N ALA A 64 -6.30 5.29 -6.18
CA ALA A 64 -5.32 5.75 -5.19
C ALA A 64 -5.97 5.99 -3.81
N GLU A 65 -7.05 6.77 -3.76
CA GLU A 65 -7.66 7.24 -2.52
C GLU A 65 -8.53 6.19 -1.84
N LEU A 66 -9.30 5.43 -2.60
CA LEU A 66 -10.32 4.52 -2.06
C LEU A 66 -9.86 3.06 -2.08
N THR A 67 -9.30 2.58 -3.20
CA THR A 67 -8.89 1.18 -3.33
C THR A 67 -7.54 0.90 -2.65
N PHE A 68 -6.60 1.83 -2.78
CA PHE A 68 -5.26 1.75 -2.20
C PHE A 68 -5.07 2.65 -0.98
N THR A 69 -6.16 3.29 -0.50
CA THR A 69 -6.19 4.02 0.78
C THR A 69 -5.01 4.97 0.96
N ASN A 70 -4.67 5.73 -0.08
CA ASN A 70 -3.56 6.68 -0.13
C ASN A 70 -2.14 6.08 0.02
N LEU A 71 -1.95 4.77 -0.20
CA LEU A 71 -0.62 4.14 -0.33
C LEU A 71 0.10 4.54 -1.63
N THR A 72 -0.62 5.15 -2.56
CA THR A 72 -0.13 5.74 -3.81
C THR A 72 -0.89 7.04 -4.07
N ASN A 73 -0.61 7.74 -5.18
CA ASN A 73 -1.39 8.90 -5.60
C ASN A 73 -1.72 8.86 -7.09
N GLU A 74 -2.68 9.69 -7.51
CA GLU A 74 -3.13 9.73 -8.90
C GLU A 74 -1.98 9.95 -9.89
N ALA A 75 -1.02 10.83 -9.58
CA ALA A 75 0.11 11.12 -10.45
C ALA A 75 1.03 9.90 -10.64
N TRP A 76 1.25 9.11 -9.59
CA TRP A 76 1.99 7.83 -9.68
C TRP A 76 1.25 6.82 -10.55
N VAL A 77 -0.05 6.61 -10.28
CA VAL A 77 -0.86 5.69 -11.10
C VAL A 77 -0.88 6.14 -12.56
N GLN A 78 -1.01 7.44 -12.84
CA GLN A 78 -0.98 7.95 -14.20
C GLN A 78 0.38 7.77 -14.88
N ARG A 79 1.49 7.98 -14.15
CA ARG A 79 2.85 7.81 -14.69
C ARG A 79 3.12 6.38 -15.12
N ASP A 80 2.64 5.41 -14.34
CA ASP A 80 2.92 3.99 -14.55
C ASP A 80 2.06 3.35 -15.64
N ASN A 81 1.12 4.11 -16.22
CA ASN A 81 0.14 3.60 -17.17
C ASN A 81 0.07 4.49 -18.43
N ILE A 82 -0.07 3.84 -19.59
CA ILE A 82 -0.12 4.50 -20.89
C ILE A 82 -1.45 5.23 -21.17
N TYR A 83 -2.48 5.02 -20.34
CA TYR A 83 -3.80 5.59 -20.57
C TYR A 83 -3.89 6.98 -19.93
N ALA A 84 -3.83 8.00 -20.76
CA ALA A 84 -3.81 9.40 -20.31
C ALA A 84 -5.18 9.91 -19.79
N ALA A 85 -6.30 9.27 -20.16
CA ALA A 85 -7.64 9.75 -19.81
C ALA A 85 -8.66 8.62 -19.61
N ARG A 86 -9.64 8.88 -18.73
CA ARG A 86 -10.77 7.99 -18.37
C ARG A 86 -11.53 7.42 -19.57
N SER A 87 -11.59 8.16 -20.68
CA SER A 87 -12.28 7.78 -21.93
C SER A 87 -11.53 6.77 -22.80
N SER A 88 -10.26 6.49 -22.49
CA SER A 88 -9.38 5.61 -23.29
C SER A 88 -9.12 4.26 -22.65
N ILE A 89 -9.65 4.01 -21.44
CA ILE A 89 -9.33 2.79 -20.71
C ILE A 89 -10.37 1.70 -21.05
N PRO A 90 -9.97 0.58 -21.67
CA PRO A 90 -10.88 -0.52 -21.95
C PRO A 90 -11.49 -1.08 -20.65
N LYS A 91 -12.77 -1.47 -20.70
CA LYS A 91 -13.40 -2.21 -19.59
C LYS A 91 -12.54 -3.44 -19.27
N PHE A 92 -12.27 -3.71 -17.99
CA PHE A 92 -11.44 -4.81 -17.51
C PHE A 92 -9.94 -4.75 -17.88
N ALA A 93 -9.44 -3.60 -18.32
CA ALA A 93 -8.01 -3.40 -18.43
C ALA A 93 -7.34 -3.50 -17.05
N LYS A 94 -6.11 -4.00 -17.02
CA LYS A 94 -5.28 -4.00 -15.82
C LYS A 94 -4.35 -2.80 -15.85
N VAL A 95 -4.25 -2.11 -14.72
CA VAL A 95 -3.36 -0.97 -14.54
C VAL A 95 -2.32 -1.28 -13.48
N ASN A 96 -1.13 -0.73 -13.67
CA ASN A 96 -0.03 -0.77 -12.74
C ASN A 96 -0.29 0.22 -11.61
N VAL A 97 -0.14 -0.21 -10.37
CA VAL A 97 -0.29 0.64 -9.18
C VAL A 97 0.94 0.45 -8.31
N THR A 98 1.85 1.42 -8.31
CA THR A 98 3.08 1.35 -7.52
C THR A 98 2.88 1.94 -6.13
N VAL A 99 3.32 1.18 -5.13
CA VAL A 99 3.37 1.59 -3.71
C VAL A 99 4.84 1.60 -3.30
N ASN A 100 5.29 2.72 -2.74
CA ASN A 100 6.66 2.85 -2.26
C ASN A 100 6.87 2.06 -0.97
N CYS A 101 8.10 1.65 -0.72
CA CYS A 101 8.52 0.96 0.50
C CYS A 101 9.92 1.42 0.92
N SER A 102 10.40 0.92 2.07
CA SER A 102 11.74 1.21 2.58
C SER A 102 12.38 -0.06 3.14
N CYS A 103 13.69 -0.20 2.96
CA CYS A 103 14.51 -1.22 3.60
C CYS A 103 15.39 -0.63 4.72
N GLY A 104 15.11 0.62 5.13
CA GLY A 104 15.80 1.31 6.21
C GLY A 104 17.04 2.09 5.79
N ASN A 105 17.64 2.76 6.78
CA ASN A 105 18.89 3.49 6.62
C ASN A 105 19.78 3.23 7.84
N LYS A 106 20.92 2.57 7.60
CA LYS A 106 21.92 2.21 8.63
C LYS A 106 22.53 3.41 9.37
N GLU A 107 22.44 4.61 8.78
CA GLU A 107 22.90 5.86 9.41
C GLU A 107 21.89 6.38 10.44
N VAL A 108 20.61 6.00 10.31
CA VAL A 108 19.55 6.33 11.29
C VAL A 108 19.56 5.31 12.43
N SER A 109 19.50 4.01 12.09
CA SER A 109 19.63 2.91 13.04
C SER A 109 19.92 1.61 12.30
N LYS A 110 20.63 0.69 12.97
CA LYS A 110 20.86 -0.68 12.48
C LYS A 110 19.87 -1.69 13.04
N ASP A 111 18.97 -1.27 13.91
CA ASP A 111 18.06 -2.15 14.65
C ASP A 111 16.78 -2.47 13.87
N TYR A 112 16.48 -1.69 12.82
CA TYR A 112 15.25 -1.79 12.04
C TYR A 112 15.53 -2.20 10.59
N GLY A 113 14.97 -3.35 10.17
CA GLY A 113 15.08 -3.88 8.80
C GLY A 113 13.74 -4.14 8.10
N LEU A 114 12.61 -3.83 8.75
CA LEU A 114 11.26 -3.97 8.23
C LEU A 114 10.50 -2.68 8.48
N PHE A 115 9.85 -2.14 7.45
CA PHE A 115 9.21 -0.83 7.49
C PHE A 115 7.77 -0.89 6.97
N ILE A 116 6.91 -0.05 7.55
CA ILE A 116 5.51 0.11 7.14
C ILE A 116 5.43 1.38 6.28
N THR A 117 4.84 1.26 5.08
CA THR A 117 4.41 2.43 4.32
C THR A 117 3.15 2.99 4.95
N TYR A 118 3.24 4.17 5.56
CA TYR A 118 2.20 4.73 6.42
C TYR A 118 1.62 6.03 5.84
N PRO A 119 0.47 5.98 5.14
CA PRO A 119 -0.25 7.18 4.72
C PRO A 119 -0.79 7.91 5.94
N LEU A 120 -0.38 9.17 6.11
CA LEU A 120 -0.88 10.03 7.19
C LEU A 120 -2.35 10.39 6.95
N SER A 121 -3.10 10.44 8.05
CA SER A 121 -4.47 10.94 8.11
C SER A 121 -4.52 12.20 8.99
N SER A 122 -5.65 12.90 8.98
CA SER A 122 -5.87 14.07 9.85
C SER A 122 -5.86 13.76 11.35
N LYS A 123 -5.90 12.48 11.74
CA LYS A 123 -5.87 12.04 13.15
C LYS A 123 -4.45 11.77 13.64
N ASP A 124 -3.47 11.68 12.74
CA ASP A 124 -2.11 11.28 13.07
C ASP A 124 -1.27 12.46 13.56
N THR A 125 -0.59 12.27 14.69
CA THR A 125 0.52 13.11 15.17
C THR A 125 1.77 12.25 15.36
N LEU A 126 2.94 12.89 15.44
CA LEU A 126 4.19 12.18 15.70
C LEU A 126 4.12 11.35 16.99
N GLU A 127 3.57 11.92 18.05
CA GLU A 127 3.43 11.26 19.37
C GLU A 127 2.48 10.07 19.30
N SER A 128 1.36 10.19 18.58
CA SER A 128 0.42 9.08 18.40
C SER A 128 1.05 7.92 17.63
N ILE A 129 1.79 8.22 16.54
CA ILE A 129 2.45 7.20 15.73
C ILE A 129 3.55 6.50 16.53
N ALA A 130 4.40 7.26 17.24
CA ALA A 130 5.45 6.69 18.07
C ALA A 130 4.87 5.74 19.13
N LYS A 131 3.82 6.17 19.83
CA LYS A 131 3.12 5.36 20.81
C LYS A 131 2.54 4.08 20.22
N ASP A 132 1.83 4.17 19.09
CA ASP A 132 1.16 3.04 18.46
C ASP A 132 2.16 2.02 17.88
N THR A 133 3.33 2.51 17.44
CA THR A 133 4.44 1.68 16.94
C THR A 133 5.43 1.23 18.03
N LYS A 134 5.17 1.59 19.29
CA LYS A 134 5.99 1.25 20.47
C LYS A 134 7.44 1.74 20.34
N LEU A 135 7.62 2.92 19.73
CA LEU A 135 8.89 3.65 19.60
C LEU A 135 9.09 4.66 20.74
#